data_AF-A0A1B7WPL5-F1
#
_entry.id   AF-A0A1B7WPL5-F1
#
_cell.length_a   1.000
_cell.length_b   1.000
_cell.length_c   1.000
_cell.angle_alpha   90.00
_cell.angle_beta   90.00
_cell.angle_gamma   90.00
#
_symmetry.space_group_name_H-M   'P 1'
#
loop_
_entity.id
_entity.type
_entity.pdbx_description
1 polymer ?
#
loop_
_entity_poly.entity_id
_entity_poly.type
_entity_poly.pdbx_seq_one_letter_code
_entity_poly.pdbx_strand_id
1 'polypeptide(L)'
;MGVAFNNTGTVEAQSGTLNLTNTYTHNNANLILKGGTVTFSNALNINGGSIEGNGSINVGVTNSGLLNPRYASNTEFGRLTINSNYTETNSANINIQLGGSTAGTNFDQVDINGIATFDGTLNVSLLNNFTPTLGSTFDVLTYDSLSFLSNLNFTGLDINSTLQFVPQWFNNKLTLKVVNKSTATNINVTTNQDVVNASDSVLSLREAVIEANQNGLDNTIILGAQTYNLSFSGGSDDDFAATGDLDILPRGGRVTIQGQGANQTFITATNLANLFQIHPGATINFSNVTVIGNPSSLTLTGTSGNDFLVGGVNNDLLTSGGGKDTLTGGLGSDKFVYQNLTDSLLANFDVITDFNATTGNDLFLVSTARAGFVNVGAVNTLDTAGIEAKLTAAAFGSNFAAQFSFGQKTFVAINDATAGFNAANDAIIEVTGLTGILGLNNFTTV
;
A
#
# COMPACT_ATOMS: atom_id res chain seq x y z
N MET A 1 -25.27 -28.15 -29.86
CA MET A 1 -25.64 -27.50 -28.59
C MET A 1 -24.85 -28.18 -27.51
N GLY A 2 -23.90 -27.46 -26.92
CA GLY A 2 -23.14 -28.00 -25.82
C GLY A 2 -23.85 -27.77 -24.48
N VAL A 3 -23.62 -28.68 -23.53
CA VAL A 3 -24.24 -28.63 -22.20
C VAL A 3 -23.30 -27.87 -21.27
N ALA A 4 -23.82 -26.90 -20.52
CA ALA A 4 -23.06 -26.23 -19.47
C ALA A 4 -22.72 -27.24 -18.36
N PHE A 5 -21.47 -27.23 -17.89
CA PHE A 5 -21.02 -28.09 -16.81
C PHE A 5 -20.97 -27.29 -15.51
N ASN A 6 -21.95 -27.52 -14.64
CA ASN A 6 -21.99 -26.89 -13.31
C ASN A 6 -21.44 -27.88 -12.28
N ASN A 7 -20.23 -27.63 -11.81
CA ASN A 7 -19.58 -28.48 -10.82
C ASN A 7 -19.89 -28.00 -9.40
N THR A 8 -20.41 -28.90 -8.57
CA THR A 8 -20.54 -28.76 -7.11
C THR A 8 -19.90 -29.94 -6.37
N GLY A 9 -19.13 -30.77 -7.08
CA GLY A 9 -18.47 -31.96 -6.54
C GLY A 9 -16.99 -31.98 -6.92
N THR A 10 -16.44 -33.17 -7.16
CA THR A 10 -15.02 -33.31 -7.51
C THR A 10 -14.85 -33.63 -8.99
N VAL A 11 -14.01 -32.85 -9.66
CA VAL A 11 -13.47 -33.17 -10.99
C VAL A 11 -11.99 -33.47 -10.84
N GLU A 12 -11.56 -34.63 -11.36
CA GLU A 12 -10.16 -35.06 -11.28
C GLU A 12 -9.59 -35.27 -12.68
N ALA A 13 -8.53 -34.52 -13.01
CA ALA A 13 -7.73 -34.74 -14.21
C ALA A 13 -6.45 -35.48 -13.83
N GLN A 14 -6.43 -36.79 -14.08
CA GLN A 14 -5.29 -37.66 -13.72
C GLN A 14 -4.14 -37.53 -14.71
N SER A 15 -4.41 -37.73 -15.99
CA SER A 15 -3.42 -37.60 -17.07
C SER A 15 -4.13 -37.20 -18.37
N GLY A 16 -3.37 -36.75 -19.36
CA GLY A 16 -3.93 -36.25 -20.62
C GLY A 16 -4.68 -34.92 -20.43
N THR A 17 -5.60 -34.61 -21.35
CA THR A 17 -6.33 -33.34 -21.35
C THR A 17 -7.84 -33.56 -21.21
N LEU A 18 -8.43 -33.01 -20.15
CA LEU A 18 -9.88 -32.84 -20.04
C LEU A 18 -10.28 -31.54 -20.74
N ASN A 19 -10.96 -31.68 -21.88
CA ASN A 19 -11.45 -30.54 -22.67
C ASN A 19 -12.97 -30.41 -22.55
N LEU A 20 -13.43 -29.31 -21.98
CA LEU A 20 -14.85 -28.98 -21.86
C LEU A 20 -15.18 -27.76 -22.72
N THR A 21 -15.91 -28.00 -23.81
CA THR A 21 -16.11 -27.03 -24.90
C THR A 21 -17.25 -26.02 -24.67
N ASN A 22 -17.75 -25.92 -23.43
CA ASN A 22 -18.83 -25.00 -23.04
C ASN A 22 -18.54 -24.41 -21.67
N THR A 23 -19.43 -23.56 -21.17
CA THR A 23 -19.31 -22.94 -19.86
C THR A 23 -19.12 -23.99 -18.76
N TYR A 24 -18.04 -23.84 -17.99
CA TYR A 24 -17.80 -24.56 -16.76
C TYR A 24 -17.96 -23.59 -15.60
N THR A 25 -18.86 -23.91 -14.68
CA THR A 25 -19.08 -23.15 -13.45
C THR A 25 -18.58 -23.97 -12.28
N HIS A 26 -17.72 -23.40 -11.44
CA HIS A 26 -17.20 -24.06 -10.24
C HIS A 26 -17.74 -23.36 -9.00
N ASN A 27 -18.55 -24.05 -8.20
CA ASN A 27 -19.20 -23.48 -7.02
C ASN A 27 -18.96 -24.38 -5.81
N ASN A 28 -18.09 -23.96 -4.88
CA ASN A 28 -17.71 -24.74 -3.69
C ASN A 28 -17.36 -26.20 -4.03
N ALA A 29 -16.66 -26.40 -5.14
CA ALA A 29 -16.35 -27.70 -5.70
C ALA A 29 -14.84 -27.99 -5.55
N ASN A 30 -14.37 -29.15 -6.02
CA ASN A 30 -12.95 -29.47 -6.04
C ASN A 30 -12.50 -29.78 -7.47
N LEU A 31 -11.42 -29.15 -7.90
CA LEU A 31 -10.73 -29.45 -9.15
C LEU A 31 -9.35 -29.98 -8.81
N ILE A 32 -9.13 -31.28 -9.01
CA ILE A 32 -7.87 -31.95 -8.67
C ILE A 32 -7.11 -32.28 -9.95
N LEU A 33 -5.88 -31.80 -10.06
CA LEU A 33 -5.00 -31.97 -11.20
C LEU A 33 -3.83 -32.87 -10.77
N LYS A 34 -3.89 -34.17 -11.05
CA LYS A 34 -2.83 -35.13 -10.68
C LYS A 34 -1.79 -35.30 -11.80
N GLY A 35 -1.37 -34.18 -12.40
CA GLY A 35 -0.52 -34.12 -13.60
C GLY A 35 -1.29 -34.04 -14.92
N GLY A 36 -2.63 -34.11 -14.90
CA GLY A 36 -3.48 -33.87 -16.06
C GLY A 36 -3.64 -32.37 -16.37
N THR A 37 -4.06 -32.09 -17.60
CA THR A 37 -4.37 -30.74 -18.09
C THR A 37 -5.89 -30.55 -18.18
N VAL A 38 -6.38 -29.37 -17.80
CA VAL A 38 -7.75 -28.95 -18.08
C VAL A 38 -7.78 -27.77 -19.02
N THR A 39 -8.73 -27.79 -19.94
CA THR A 39 -9.00 -26.67 -20.85
C THR A 39 -10.50 -26.49 -21.00
N PHE A 40 -10.92 -25.23 -21.07
CA PHE A 40 -12.31 -24.83 -21.20
C PHE A 40 -12.46 -23.87 -22.38
N SER A 41 -13.66 -23.68 -22.90
CA SER A 41 -13.88 -22.68 -23.96
C SER A 41 -13.87 -21.23 -23.44
N ASN A 42 -14.14 -21.04 -22.15
CA ASN A 42 -14.15 -19.74 -21.48
C ASN A 42 -13.19 -19.76 -20.29
N ALA A 43 -12.95 -18.58 -19.70
CA ALA A 43 -12.25 -18.47 -18.44
C ALA A 43 -12.93 -19.31 -17.34
N LEU A 44 -12.11 -19.87 -16.45
CA LEU A 44 -12.51 -20.65 -15.30
C LEU A 44 -12.78 -19.72 -14.11
N ASN A 45 -14.02 -19.69 -13.64
CA ASN A 45 -14.39 -18.93 -12.44
C ASN A 45 -14.60 -19.90 -11.26
N ILE A 46 -13.79 -19.77 -10.22
CA ILE A 46 -13.86 -20.54 -8.97
C ILE A 46 -14.60 -19.72 -7.91
N ASN A 47 -15.90 -19.98 -7.76
CA ASN A 47 -16.73 -19.32 -6.75
C ASN A 47 -16.67 -20.11 -5.44
N GLY A 48 -15.49 -20.19 -4.83
CA GLY A 48 -15.20 -21.01 -3.65
C GLY A 48 -14.90 -22.48 -3.99
N GLY A 49 -14.45 -23.26 -3.00
CA GLY A 49 -13.93 -24.61 -3.20
C GLY A 49 -12.41 -24.63 -3.38
N SER A 50 -11.87 -25.59 -4.13
CA SER A 50 -10.42 -25.73 -4.33
C SER A 50 -10.00 -26.10 -5.76
N ILE A 51 -8.82 -25.61 -6.12
CA ILE A 51 -7.95 -26.15 -7.17
C ILE A 51 -6.77 -26.79 -6.46
N GLU A 52 -6.56 -28.09 -6.66
CA GLU A 52 -5.53 -28.87 -5.99
C GLU A 52 -4.63 -29.63 -6.98
N GLY A 53 -3.36 -29.82 -6.63
CA GLY A 53 -2.44 -30.72 -7.34
C GLY A 53 -1.49 -30.03 -8.33
N ASN A 54 -0.78 -30.85 -9.10
CA ASN A 54 0.43 -30.51 -9.86
C ASN A 54 0.26 -30.57 -11.39
N GLY A 55 -0.96 -30.37 -11.89
CA GLY A 55 -1.23 -30.34 -13.34
C GLY A 55 -1.33 -28.94 -13.92
N SER A 56 -2.05 -28.81 -15.04
CA SER A 56 -2.10 -27.57 -15.82
C SER A 56 -3.51 -27.10 -16.14
N ILE A 57 -3.72 -25.78 -16.15
CA ILE A 57 -4.97 -25.13 -16.58
C ILE A 57 -4.65 -24.25 -17.80
N ASN A 58 -5.29 -24.47 -18.94
CA ASN A 58 -4.99 -23.78 -20.20
C ASN A 58 -5.98 -22.66 -20.55
N VAL A 59 -6.56 -22.01 -19.54
CA VAL A 59 -7.48 -20.88 -19.69
C VAL A 59 -7.23 -19.87 -18.58
N GLY A 60 -7.72 -18.64 -18.77
CA GLY A 60 -7.72 -17.64 -17.71
C GLY A 60 -8.52 -18.10 -16.49
N VAL A 61 -8.07 -17.77 -15.29
CA VAL A 61 -8.69 -18.20 -14.05
C VAL A 61 -9.02 -16.98 -13.19
N THR A 62 -10.27 -16.90 -12.71
CA THR A 62 -10.66 -16.02 -11.61
C THR A 62 -10.93 -16.89 -10.39
N ASN A 63 -10.16 -16.70 -9.31
CA ASN A 63 -10.22 -17.54 -8.13
C ASN A 63 -10.71 -16.79 -6.89
N SER A 64 -11.76 -17.32 -6.26
CA SER A 64 -12.24 -16.90 -4.93
C SER A 64 -12.13 -18.02 -3.88
N GLY A 65 -11.58 -19.17 -4.25
CA GLY A 65 -11.39 -20.33 -3.40
C GLY A 65 -9.93 -20.60 -3.04
N LEU A 66 -9.63 -21.86 -2.71
CA LEU A 66 -8.29 -22.32 -2.37
C LEU A 66 -7.52 -22.75 -3.63
N LEU A 67 -6.30 -22.25 -3.79
CA LEU A 67 -5.28 -22.77 -4.69
C LEU A 67 -4.23 -23.52 -3.88
N ASN A 68 -4.06 -24.81 -4.13
CA ASN A 68 -3.09 -25.63 -3.41
C ASN A 68 -2.34 -26.54 -4.38
N PRO A 69 -1.08 -26.25 -4.74
CA PRO A 69 -0.31 -27.12 -5.62
C PRO A 69 -0.17 -28.55 -5.07
N ARG A 70 -0.30 -28.71 -3.76
CA ARG A 70 -0.37 -30.02 -3.12
C ARG A 70 -1.79 -30.58 -3.08
N TYR A 71 -1.93 -31.90 -3.25
CA TYR A 71 -3.21 -32.61 -3.11
C TYR A 71 -3.23 -33.47 -1.85
N ALA A 72 -4.32 -33.48 -1.08
CA ALA A 72 -4.35 -34.11 0.25
C ALA A 72 -3.93 -35.60 0.31
N SER A 73 -3.99 -36.35 -0.79
CA SER A 73 -3.55 -37.76 -0.84
C SER A 73 -2.09 -37.95 -1.28
N ASN A 74 -1.36 -36.88 -1.61
CA ASN A 74 0.05 -36.95 -2.01
C ASN A 74 0.99 -36.43 -0.91
N THR A 75 2.08 -37.16 -0.71
CA THR A 75 3.20 -36.73 0.15
C THR A 75 4.19 -35.86 -0.63
N GLU A 76 3.96 -35.71 -1.93
CA GLU A 76 4.79 -34.97 -2.87
C GLU A 76 4.35 -33.51 -2.95
N PHE A 77 5.32 -32.61 -2.99
CA PHE A 77 5.13 -31.20 -3.27
C PHE A 77 4.67 -31.01 -4.72
N GLY A 78 3.95 -29.94 -5.01
CA GLY A 78 3.32 -29.74 -6.32
C GLY A 78 3.79 -28.51 -7.09
N ARG A 79 3.77 -28.61 -8.41
CA ARG A 79 3.89 -27.47 -9.32
C ARG A 79 2.59 -27.37 -10.11
N LEU A 80 1.80 -26.34 -9.84
CA LEU A 80 0.54 -26.07 -10.53
C LEU A 80 0.79 -25.02 -11.62
N THR A 81 0.43 -25.31 -12.87
CA THR A 81 0.62 -24.37 -13.99
C THR A 81 -0.71 -23.79 -14.48
N ILE A 82 -0.76 -22.49 -14.67
CA ILE A 82 -1.86 -21.75 -15.30
C ILE A 82 -1.30 -21.09 -16.56
N ASN A 83 -1.63 -21.63 -17.73
CA ASN A 83 -1.13 -21.15 -19.03
C ASN A 83 -1.96 -19.96 -19.57
N SER A 84 -2.29 -19.01 -18.70
CA SER A 84 -3.07 -17.81 -19.01
C SER A 84 -3.05 -16.83 -17.82
N ASN A 85 -3.85 -15.76 -17.91
CA ASN A 85 -4.02 -14.80 -16.82
C ASN A 85 -4.66 -15.44 -15.57
N TYR A 86 -4.23 -15.00 -14.40
CA TYR A 86 -4.76 -15.42 -13.10
C TYR A 86 -5.18 -14.20 -12.29
N THR A 87 -6.40 -14.21 -11.78
CA THR A 87 -6.94 -13.15 -10.93
C THR A 87 -7.51 -13.74 -9.65
N GLU A 88 -7.06 -13.25 -8.49
CA GLU A 88 -7.66 -13.56 -7.20
C GLU A 88 -8.63 -12.48 -6.74
N THR A 89 -9.62 -12.90 -5.94
CA THR A 89 -10.38 -12.00 -5.10
C THR A 89 -9.82 -12.01 -3.68
N ASN A 90 -10.14 -11.01 -2.87
CA ASN A 90 -9.71 -10.93 -1.46
C ASN A 90 -10.06 -12.12 -0.55
N SER A 91 -11.03 -12.94 -0.91
CA SER A 91 -11.37 -14.18 -0.20
C SER A 91 -10.51 -15.39 -0.58
N ALA A 92 -9.71 -15.30 -1.64
CA ALA A 92 -8.91 -16.40 -2.14
C ALA A 92 -7.75 -16.75 -1.21
N ASN A 93 -7.33 -18.01 -1.25
CA ASN A 93 -6.19 -18.49 -0.49
C ASN A 93 -5.24 -19.26 -1.40
N ILE A 94 -3.93 -19.02 -1.29
CA ILE A 94 -2.89 -19.87 -1.88
C ILE A 94 -2.17 -20.58 -0.73
N ASN A 95 -2.11 -21.91 -0.76
CA ASN A 95 -1.31 -22.66 0.19
C ASN A 95 0.00 -23.10 -0.45
N ILE A 96 1.12 -22.74 0.20
CA ILE A 96 2.47 -23.12 -0.21
C ILE A 96 3.15 -23.87 0.92
N GLN A 97 3.62 -25.08 0.64
CA GLN A 97 4.37 -25.88 1.59
C GLN A 97 5.82 -26.04 1.19
N LEU A 98 6.73 -25.93 2.16
CA LEU A 98 8.18 -25.99 1.95
C LEU A 98 8.79 -27.15 2.75
N GLY A 99 9.59 -28.00 2.08
CA GLY A 99 10.33 -29.11 2.68
C GLY A 99 11.74 -29.33 2.14
N GLY A 100 12.24 -28.42 1.30
CA GLY A 100 13.58 -28.46 0.70
C GLY A 100 13.68 -27.43 -0.44
N SER A 101 14.71 -27.52 -1.27
CA SER A 101 15.11 -26.43 -2.19
C SER A 101 14.62 -26.55 -3.64
N THR A 102 13.93 -27.62 -4.02
CA THR A 102 13.53 -27.87 -5.41
C THR A 102 12.04 -27.64 -5.62
N ALA A 103 11.67 -26.69 -6.48
CA ALA A 103 10.27 -26.35 -6.77
C ALA A 103 9.52 -27.54 -7.40
N GLY A 104 8.30 -27.81 -6.94
CA GLY A 104 7.46 -28.92 -7.38
C GLY A 104 7.96 -30.32 -6.98
N THR A 105 9.05 -30.41 -6.22
CA THR A 105 9.59 -31.70 -5.72
C THR A 105 9.81 -31.69 -4.22
N ASN A 106 10.32 -30.58 -3.69
CA ASN A 106 10.57 -30.38 -2.28
C ASN A 106 9.86 -29.14 -1.71
N PHE A 107 9.25 -28.31 -2.55
CA PHE A 107 8.34 -27.24 -2.13
C PHE A 107 7.30 -26.94 -3.20
N ASP A 108 6.16 -26.36 -2.81
CA ASP A 108 5.06 -26.05 -3.73
C ASP A 108 5.33 -24.79 -4.57
N GLN A 109 4.94 -24.81 -5.83
CA GLN A 109 5.04 -23.65 -6.72
C GLN A 109 3.76 -23.50 -7.56
N VAL A 110 3.36 -22.24 -7.79
CA VAL A 110 2.34 -21.88 -8.78
C VAL A 110 3.02 -21.12 -9.92
N ASP A 111 2.86 -21.60 -11.14
CA ASP A 111 3.40 -20.98 -12.36
C ASP A 111 2.25 -20.37 -13.18
N ILE A 112 2.32 -19.07 -13.50
CA ILE A 112 1.28 -18.33 -14.22
C ILE A 112 1.87 -17.76 -15.52
N ASN A 113 1.64 -18.41 -16.66
CA ASN A 113 2.13 -17.92 -17.95
C ASN A 113 1.15 -16.87 -18.52
N GLY A 114 1.04 -15.74 -17.81
CA GLY A 114 0.19 -14.60 -18.12
C GLY A 114 0.28 -13.52 -17.05
N ILE A 115 -0.69 -12.59 -17.08
CA ILE A 115 -0.80 -11.52 -16.09
C ILE A 115 -1.38 -12.09 -14.79
N ALA A 116 -0.67 -11.91 -13.68
CA ALA A 116 -1.13 -12.28 -12.34
C ALA A 116 -1.69 -11.07 -11.59
N THR A 117 -2.88 -11.21 -10.99
CA THR A 117 -3.48 -10.23 -10.08
C THR A 117 -3.83 -10.92 -8.78
N PHE A 118 -3.19 -10.54 -7.66
CA PHE A 118 -3.43 -11.16 -6.35
C PHE A 118 -4.15 -10.21 -5.41
N ASP A 119 -5.12 -10.70 -4.64
CA ASP A 119 -5.82 -9.87 -3.63
C ASP A 119 -6.11 -10.67 -2.35
N GLY A 120 -5.87 -11.99 -2.38
CA GLY A 120 -6.17 -12.91 -1.29
C GLY A 120 -5.08 -13.04 -0.23
N THR A 121 -4.91 -14.26 0.29
CA THR A 121 -3.89 -14.60 1.29
C THR A 121 -3.02 -15.77 0.82
N LEU A 122 -1.70 -15.61 0.88
CA LEU A 122 -0.73 -16.69 0.70
C LEU A 122 -0.30 -17.24 2.06
N ASN A 123 -0.59 -18.51 2.29
CA ASN A 123 -0.30 -19.24 3.51
C ASN A 123 0.95 -20.11 3.31
N VAL A 124 1.99 -19.84 4.09
CA VAL A 124 3.23 -20.62 4.07
C VAL A 124 3.22 -21.63 5.20
N SER A 125 3.65 -22.87 4.94
CA SER A 125 3.91 -23.84 6.01
C SER A 125 5.15 -24.69 5.73
N LEU A 126 5.82 -25.10 6.81
CA LEU A 126 6.98 -25.98 6.76
C LEU A 126 6.54 -27.44 6.96
N LEU A 127 7.13 -28.35 6.20
CA LEU A 127 6.88 -29.80 6.31
C LEU A 127 8.16 -30.57 6.59
N ASN A 128 8.01 -31.84 6.97
CA ASN A 128 9.12 -32.79 7.13
C ASN A 128 10.23 -32.33 8.10
N ASN A 129 9.86 -31.54 9.12
CA ASN A 129 10.81 -30.88 10.03
C ASN A 129 11.87 -30.00 9.31
N PHE A 130 11.55 -29.54 8.11
CA PHE A 130 12.43 -28.68 7.34
C PHE A 130 12.65 -27.37 8.09
N THR A 131 13.93 -27.04 8.29
CA THR A 131 14.35 -25.77 8.88
C THR A 131 15.15 -25.02 7.82
N PRO A 132 14.54 -24.05 7.12
CA PRO A 132 15.25 -23.20 6.18
C PRO A 132 16.45 -22.50 6.84
N THR A 133 17.56 -22.39 6.12
CA THR A 133 18.76 -21.69 6.62
C THR A 133 18.77 -20.24 6.15
N LEU A 134 19.44 -19.36 6.91
CA LEU A 134 19.61 -17.94 6.59
C LEU A 134 20.11 -17.77 5.15
N GLY A 135 19.44 -16.91 4.38
CA GLY A 135 19.75 -16.63 2.98
C GLY A 135 19.11 -17.58 1.96
N SER A 136 18.45 -18.66 2.40
CA SER A 136 17.69 -19.52 1.48
C SER A 136 16.56 -18.75 0.80
N THR A 137 16.25 -19.10 -0.44
CA THR A 137 15.19 -18.46 -1.24
C THR A 137 14.27 -19.50 -1.86
N PHE A 138 12.98 -19.21 -1.94
CA PHE A 138 11.96 -20.08 -2.54
C PHE A 138 11.10 -19.25 -3.50
N ASP A 139 11.21 -19.50 -4.80
CA ASP A 139 10.35 -18.87 -5.81
C ASP A 139 8.98 -19.57 -5.78
N VAL A 140 8.05 -19.05 -4.99
CA VAL A 140 6.77 -19.73 -4.69
C VAL A 140 5.69 -19.42 -5.71
N LEU A 141 5.76 -18.25 -6.35
CA LEU A 141 4.94 -17.87 -7.51
C LEU A 141 5.85 -17.43 -8.65
N THR A 142 5.54 -17.85 -9.87
CA THR A 142 6.12 -17.27 -11.10
C THR A 142 5.02 -16.72 -11.98
N TYR A 143 5.30 -15.65 -12.70
CA TYR A 143 4.36 -15.02 -13.62
C TYR A 143 5.05 -14.30 -14.79
N ASP A 144 4.36 -14.10 -15.92
CA ASP A 144 4.91 -13.29 -17.03
C ASP A 144 4.94 -11.81 -16.67
N SER A 145 3.89 -11.32 -16.01
CA SER A 145 3.83 -9.99 -15.42
C SER A 145 2.88 -9.94 -14.23
N LEU A 146 3.10 -8.96 -13.36
CA LEU A 146 2.24 -8.70 -12.20
C LEU A 146 1.38 -7.46 -12.46
N SER A 147 0.09 -7.55 -12.13
CA SER A 147 -0.80 -6.39 -12.08
C SER A 147 -0.47 -5.49 -10.89
N PHE A 148 -0.47 -4.17 -11.11
CA PHE A 148 -0.31 -3.14 -10.07
C PHE A 148 -1.43 -3.15 -9.01
N LEU A 149 -2.56 -3.80 -9.30
CA LEU A 149 -3.66 -4.00 -8.34
C LEU A 149 -3.34 -5.10 -7.31
N SER A 150 -2.19 -5.77 -7.42
CA SER A 150 -1.89 -6.91 -6.56
C SER A 150 -1.60 -6.49 -5.11
N ASN A 151 -2.39 -7.01 -4.18
CA ASN A 151 -2.29 -6.79 -2.75
C ASN A 151 -2.47 -8.12 -1.98
N LEU A 152 -1.41 -8.92 -1.92
CA LEU A 152 -1.45 -10.25 -1.31
C LEU A 152 -1.10 -10.17 0.19
N ASN A 153 -1.97 -10.74 1.03
CA ASN A 153 -1.68 -10.93 2.44
C ASN A 153 -0.83 -12.19 2.67
N PHE A 154 -0.07 -12.24 3.77
CA PHE A 154 0.80 -13.36 4.08
C PHE A 154 0.55 -13.93 5.47
N THR A 155 0.57 -15.26 5.58
CA THR A 155 0.59 -15.96 6.87
C THR A 155 1.71 -17.02 6.89
N GLY A 156 2.15 -17.40 8.09
CA GLY A 156 3.18 -18.43 8.26
C GLY A 156 4.61 -17.99 7.91
N LEU A 157 4.89 -16.69 7.99
CA LEU A 157 6.23 -16.15 7.71
C LEU A 157 7.25 -16.39 8.84
N ASP A 158 6.80 -16.66 10.07
CA ASP A 158 7.70 -16.98 11.17
C ASP A 158 8.27 -18.40 11.03
N ILE A 159 9.60 -18.52 10.96
CA ILE A 159 10.29 -19.81 10.86
C ILE A 159 10.63 -20.34 12.26
N ASN A 160 11.29 -19.51 13.07
CA ASN A 160 11.66 -19.83 14.44
C ASN A 160 11.95 -18.53 15.23
N SER A 161 12.61 -18.64 16.39
CA SER A 161 12.92 -17.48 17.24
C SER A 161 13.89 -16.46 16.63
N THR A 162 14.68 -16.84 15.61
CA THR A 162 15.71 -15.99 15.01
C THR A 162 15.51 -15.74 13.52
N LEU A 163 14.76 -16.57 12.80
CA LEU A 163 14.57 -16.48 11.36
C LEU A 163 13.10 -16.27 10.99
N GLN A 164 12.88 -15.56 9.88
CA GLN A 164 11.58 -15.37 9.25
C GLN A 164 11.73 -15.44 7.72
N PHE A 165 10.63 -15.73 7.03
CA PHE A 165 10.48 -15.47 5.61
C PHE A 165 10.11 -14.01 5.41
N VAL A 166 10.71 -13.41 4.40
CA VAL A 166 10.25 -12.13 3.88
C VAL A 166 9.90 -12.30 2.40
N PRO A 167 8.66 -11.96 2.00
CA PRO A 167 8.27 -11.94 0.60
C PRO A 167 9.04 -10.87 -0.17
N GLN A 168 9.60 -11.24 -1.31
CA GLN A 168 10.32 -10.37 -2.22
C GLN A 168 9.67 -10.44 -3.60
N TRP A 169 9.22 -9.28 -4.08
CA TRP A 169 8.50 -9.16 -5.33
C TRP A 169 9.45 -8.75 -6.46
N PHE A 170 9.37 -9.48 -7.56
CA PHE A 170 10.06 -9.19 -8.81
C PHE A 170 9.05 -9.12 -9.95
N ASN A 171 9.47 -8.61 -11.10
CA ASN A 171 8.60 -8.41 -12.27
C ASN A 171 7.98 -9.72 -12.79
N ASN A 172 8.58 -10.87 -12.48
CA ASN A 172 8.18 -12.17 -12.97
C ASN A 172 8.03 -13.26 -11.89
N LYS A 173 8.16 -12.90 -10.60
CA LYS A 173 8.06 -13.87 -9.51
C LYS A 173 7.90 -13.25 -8.13
N LEU A 174 7.37 -14.06 -7.22
CA LEU A 174 7.40 -13.83 -5.78
C LEU A 174 8.33 -14.85 -5.12
N THR A 175 9.35 -14.35 -4.43
CA THR A 175 10.34 -15.17 -3.72
C THR A 175 10.17 -15.01 -2.22
N LEU A 176 10.15 -16.10 -1.45
CA LEU A 176 10.32 -16.05 -0.01
C LEU A 176 11.81 -16.15 0.33
N LYS A 177 12.38 -15.10 0.92
CA LYS A 177 13.77 -15.10 1.38
C LYS A 177 13.85 -15.30 2.89
N VAL A 178 14.72 -16.19 3.32
CA VAL A 178 14.98 -16.42 4.74
C VAL A 178 15.96 -15.38 5.24
N VAL A 179 15.54 -14.57 6.21
CA VAL A 179 16.34 -13.53 6.83
C VAL A 179 16.34 -13.68 8.35
N ASN A 180 17.24 -12.97 9.02
CA ASN A 180 17.11 -12.78 10.46
C ASN A 180 15.82 -12.03 10.75
N LYS A 181 15.15 -12.40 11.84
CA LYS A 181 13.95 -11.71 12.31
C LYS A 181 14.35 -10.27 12.66
N SER A 182 14.02 -9.37 11.75
CA SER A 182 14.21 -7.93 11.84
C SER A 182 12.97 -7.29 11.28
N THR A 183 12.50 -6.22 11.91
CA THR A 183 11.40 -5.42 11.38
C THR A 183 11.92 -4.27 10.53
N ALA A 184 13.23 -3.98 10.54
CA ALA A 184 13.80 -2.84 9.84
C ALA A 184 15.19 -3.10 9.23
N THR A 185 15.49 -2.40 8.15
CA THR A 185 16.78 -2.41 7.43
C THR A 185 17.26 -0.99 7.17
N ASN A 186 18.56 -0.75 7.36
CA ASN A 186 19.19 0.52 7.02
C ASN A 186 19.88 0.39 5.66
N ILE A 187 19.53 1.24 4.71
CA ILE A 187 20.08 1.27 3.36
C ILE A 187 20.91 2.56 3.23
N ASN A 188 22.24 2.44 3.17
CA ASN A 188 23.13 3.61 3.14
C ASN A 188 23.45 4.02 1.70
N VAL A 189 22.90 5.14 1.26
CA VAL A 189 23.13 5.67 -0.09
C VAL A 189 24.55 6.24 -0.17
N THR A 190 25.32 5.81 -1.17
CA THR A 190 26.75 6.13 -1.30
C THR A 190 27.04 7.16 -2.38
N THR A 191 26.08 7.48 -3.25
CA THR A 191 26.21 8.52 -4.29
C THR A 191 24.97 9.40 -4.38
N ASN A 192 25.16 10.64 -4.82
CA ASN A 192 24.06 11.53 -5.16
C ASN A 192 23.67 11.51 -6.65
N GLN A 193 24.37 10.70 -7.46
CA GLN A 193 24.03 10.49 -8.86
C GLN A 193 22.73 9.69 -8.97
N ASP A 194 21.85 10.09 -9.89
CA ASP A 194 20.67 9.31 -10.24
C ASP A 194 21.05 8.27 -11.28
N VAL A 195 21.30 7.03 -10.84
CA VAL A 195 21.72 5.91 -11.69
C VAL A 195 21.06 4.62 -11.23
N VAL A 196 20.86 3.69 -12.16
CA VAL A 196 20.46 2.30 -11.89
C VAL A 196 21.52 1.38 -12.48
N ASN A 197 22.45 0.93 -11.65
CA ASN A 197 23.55 0.05 -12.03
C ASN A 197 24.01 -0.81 -10.85
N ALA A 198 23.30 -1.91 -10.62
CA ALA A 198 23.61 -2.87 -9.55
C ALA A 198 25.03 -3.50 -9.59
N SER A 199 25.86 -3.19 -10.60
CA SER A 199 27.19 -3.76 -10.81
C SER A 199 28.37 -2.83 -10.47
N ASP A 200 28.15 -1.58 -10.05
CA ASP A 200 29.25 -0.63 -9.80
C ASP A 200 29.63 -0.44 -8.33
N SER A 201 29.02 -1.19 -7.40
CA SER A 201 29.22 -1.05 -5.94
C SER A 201 28.92 0.35 -5.41
N VAL A 202 28.22 1.16 -6.19
CA VAL A 202 27.66 2.44 -5.81
C VAL A 202 26.16 2.21 -5.57
N LEU A 203 25.58 2.95 -4.63
CA LEU A 203 24.17 2.88 -4.32
C LEU A 203 23.59 4.27 -4.40
N SER A 204 22.77 4.53 -5.41
CA SER A 204 21.99 5.75 -5.57
C SER A 204 20.73 5.73 -4.69
N LEU A 205 20.08 6.89 -4.55
CA LEU A 205 18.75 6.96 -3.91
C LEU A 205 17.73 6.09 -4.66
N ARG A 206 17.79 6.06 -5.99
CA ARG A 206 16.89 5.27 -6.82
C ARG A 206 17.06 3.78 -6.56
N GLU A 207 18.29 3.30 -6.55
CA GLU A 207 18.59 1.90 -6.24
C GLU A 207 18.18 1.53 -4.82
N ALA A 208 18.34 2.44 -3.86
CA ALA A 208 17.89 2.23 -2.49
C ALA A 208 16.35 2.10 -2.40
N VAL A 209 15.60 2.88 -3.18
CA VAL A 209 14.14 2.75 -3.28
C VAL A 209 13.74 1.44 -3.95
N ILE A 210 14.40 1.06 -5.05
CA ILE A 210 14.21 -0.24 -5.72
C ILE A 210 14.46 -1.38 -4.73
N GLU A 211 15.54 -1.33 -3.96
CA GLU A 211 15.87 -2.33 -2.95
C GLU A 211 14.80 -2.39 -1.85
N ALA A 212 14.35 -1.24 -1.35
CA ALA A 212 13.30 -1.15 -0.34
C ALA A 212 11.99 -1.77 -0.83
N ASN A 213 11.57 -1.45 -2.05
CA ASN A 213 10.36 -1.97 -2.68
C ASN A 213 10.34 -3.50 -2.82
N GLN A 214 11.51 -4.13 -2.88
CA GLN A 214 11.65 -5.57 -3.13
C GLN A 214 11.90 -6.41 -1.88
N ASN A 215 12.25 -5.79 -0.76
CA ASN A 215 12.76 -6.54 0.38
C ASN A 215 11.75 -6.87 1.47
N GLY A 216 10.54 -6.29 1.43
CA GLY A 216 9.41 -6.62 2.31
C GLY A 216 9.61 -6.29 3.80
N LEU A 217 10.61 -5.46 4.15
CA LEU A 217 10.93 -5.03 5.51
C LEU A 217 10.66 -3.53 5.66
N ASP A 218 10.55 -2.99 6.88
CA ASP A 218 10.63 -1.54 7.00
C ASP A 218 12.05 -1.08 6.64
N ASN A 219 12.18 0.01 5.90
CA ASN A 219 13.44 0.49 5.40
C ASN A 219 13.73 1.89 5.90
N THR A 220 14.94 2.15 6.38
CA THR A 220 15.49 3.48 6.57
C THR A 220 16.59 3.72 5.55
N ILE A 221 16.27 4.49 4.51
CA ILE A 221 17.22 4.94 3.48
C ILE A 221 17.97 6.15 4.03
N ILE A 222 19.28 6.01 4.24
CA ILE A 222 20.13 7.03 4.86
C ILE A 222 20.90 7.78 3.76
N LEU A 223 20.73 9.10 3.74
CA LEU A 223 21.33 10.03 2.79
C LEU A 223 22.43 10.87 3.46
N GLY A 224 23.46 11.23 2.70
CA GLY A 224 24.51 12.17 3.09
C GLY A 224 24.08 13.63 2.89
N ALA A 225 24.87 14.57 3.44
CA ALA A 225 24.62 16.01 3.35
C ALA A 225 24.93 16.58 1.95
N GLN A 226 24.01 16.40 1.00
CA GLN A 226 24.13 16.83 -0.38
C GLN A 226 22.77 16.84 -1.10
N THR A 227 22.76 17.29 -2.36
CA THR A 227 21.58 17.27 -3.24
C THR A 227 21.58 16.01 -4.10
N TYR A 228 20.49 15.27 -4.02
CA TYR A 228 20.14 14.11 -4.85
C TYR A 228 19.17 14.59 -5.94
N ASN A 229 19.62 14.65 -7.19
CA ASN A 229 18.82 15.18 -8.30
C ASN A 229 18.39 14.06 -9.25
N LEU A 230 17.10 13.73 -9.24
CA LEU A 230 16.49 12.77 -10.15
C LEU A 230 16.37 13.36 -11.55
N SER A 231 16.83 12.60 -12.53
CA SER A 231 17.06 13.06 -13.91
C SER A 231 16.60 12.07 -14.98
N PHE A 232 16.30 10.82 -14.62
CA PHE A 232 15.80 9.81 -15.57
C PHE A 232 14.40 10.18 -16.04
N SER A 233 14.24 10.60 -17.29
CA SER A 233 12.92 10.88 -17.87
C SER A 233 12.01 9.64 -17.78
N GLY A 234 10.75 9.83 -17.39
CA GLY A 234 9.80 8.73 -17.20
C GLY A 234 9.54 7.90 -18.46
N GLY A 235 9.36 6.59 -18.25
CA GLY A 235 8.70 5.68 -19.18
C GLY A 235 7.17 5.70 -19.00
N SER A 236 6.47 4.69 -19.52
CA SER A 236 5.08 4.45 -19.14
C SER A 236 5.03 3.93 -17.70
N ASP A 237 4.45 4.69 -16.78
CA ASP A 237 4.32 4.41 -15.34
C ASP A 237 4.06 2.92 -15.04
N ASP A 238 5.03 2.27 -14.35
CA ASP A 238 5.07 0.90 -13.76
C ASP A 238 6.47 0.26 -13.94
N ASP A 239 7.55 0.98 -13.57
CA ASP A 239 8.92 0.48 -13.72
C ASP A 239 9.65 0.22 -12.39
N PHE A 240 8.90 0.15 -11.28
CA PHE A 240 9.44 -0.13 -9.95
C PHE A 240 10.49 0.90 -9.51
N ALA A 241 10.29 2.18 -9.84
CA ALA A 241 11.25 3.28 -9.65
C ALA A 241 12.52 3.19 -10.52
N ALA A 242 12.57 2.39 -11.58
CA ALA A 242 13.77 2.25 -12.42
C ALA A 242 14.02 3.46 -13.33
N THR A 243 12.97 4.17 -13.74
CA THR A 243 13.04 5.46 -14.46
C THR A 243 12.00 6.40 -13.87
N GLY A 244 11.89 7.62 -14.39
CA GLY A 244 10.85 8.55 -13.94
C GLY A 244 10.97 8.93 -12.46
N ASP A 245 9.83 8.99 -11.80
CA ASP A 245 9.69 9.18 -10.37
C ASP A 245 10.15 7.96 -9.56
N LEU A 246 10.16 8.10 -8.23
CA LEU A 246 10.46 7.04 -7.30
C LEU A 246 9.14 6.43 -6.80
N ASP A 247 8.72 5.34 -7.43
CA ASP A 247 7.61 4.53 -6.95
C ASP A 247 7.90 3.99 -5.55
N ILE A 248 6.94 4.14 -4.62
CA ILE A 248 6.95 3.47 -3.33
C ILE A 248 5.79 2.48 -3.34
N LEU A 249 6.11 1.21 -3.16
CA LEU A 249 5.18 0.11 -3.32
C LEU A 249 4.75 -0.46 -1.96
N PRO A 250 3.46 -0.82 -1.75
CA PRO A 250 2.96 -1.38 -0.49
C PRO A 250 3.70 -2.66 -0.07
N ARG A 251 4.23 -3.36 -1.07
CA ARG A 251 4.91 -4.64 -0.93
C ARG A 251 6.32 -4.56 -0.35
N GLY A 252 6.91 -3.37 -0.27
CA GLY A 252 8.27 -3.13 0.22
C GLY A 252 8.38 -2.92 1.73
N GLY A 253 7.26 -2.89 2.46
CA GLY A 253 7.22 -2.39 3.83
C GLY A 253 7.28 -0.86 3.90
N ARG A 254 7.36 -0.30 5.11
CA ARG A 254 7.40 1.15 5.29
C ARG A 254 8.78 1.71 4.92
N VAL A 255 8.83 2.72 4.06
CA VAL A 255 10.06 3.43 3.71
C VAL A 255 10.23 4.68 4.58
N THR A 256 11.42 4.93 5.09
CA THR A 256 11.81 6.18 5.76
C THR A 256 13.05 6.70 5.08
N ILE A 257 13.00 7.91 4.52
CA ILE A 257 14.17 8.57 3.93
C ILE A 257 14.74 9.56 4.94
N GLN A 258 15.95 9.29 5.41
CA GLN A 258 16.64 10.03 6.46
C GLN A 258 17.84 10.79 5.90
N GLY A 259 17.84 12.11 6.00
CA GLY A 259 19.00 12.96 5.69
C GLY A 259 19.82 13.35 6.93
N GLN A 260 20.83 14.19 6.72
CA GLN A 260 21.71 14.73 7.78
C GLN A 260 21.18 16.06 8.36
N GLY A 261 20.08 16.59 7.83
CA GLY A 261 19.42 17.83 8.26
C GLY A 261 18.67 18.47 7.10
N ALA A 262 17.53 19.10 7.38
CA ALA A 262 16.68 19.73 6.35
C ALA A 262 17.45 20.79 5.51
N ASN A 263 18.41 21.50 6.10
CA ASN A 263 19.24 22.47 5.38
C ASN A 263 20.53 21.88 4.77
N GLN A 264 20.70 20.55 4.82
CA GLN A 264 21.94 19.87 4.44
C GLN A 264 21.71 18.77 3.40
N THR A 265 20.54 18.13 3.42
CA THR A 265 20.20 17.03 2.51
C THR A 265 18.97 17.42 1.72
N PHE A 266 19.10 17.40 0.39
CA PHE A 266 18.03 17.79 -0.53
C PHE A 266 17.75 16.67 -1.52
N ILE A 267 16.49 16.37 -1.79
CA ILE A 267 16.09 15.49 -2.89
C ILE A 267 15.31 16.35 -3.88
N THR A 268 15.67 16.35 -5.15
CA THR A 268 15.01 17.18 -6.16
C THR A 268 14.95 16.47 -7.51
N ALA A 269 14.22 17.02 -8.46
CA ALA A 269 14.15 16.53 -9.82
C ALA A 269 14.13 17.69 -10.81
N THR A 270 14.79 17.54 -11.95
CA THR A 270 14.88 18.63 -12.95
C THR A 270 13.83 18.51 -14.05
N ASN A 271 13.44 17.30 -14.43
CA ASN A 271 12.59 17.03 -15.60
C ASN A 271 11.47 16.01 -15.34
N LEU A 272 11.10 15.83 -14.07
CA LEU A 272 10.02 14.94 -13.68
C LEU A 272 8.79 15.73 -13.26
N ALA A 273 7.60 15.17 -13.55
CA ALA A 273 6.33 15.69 -13.05
C ALA A 273 6.21 15.45 -11.54
N ASN A 274 6.62 14.26 -11.08
CA ASN A 274 6.62 13.85 -9.68
C ASN A 274 8.03 13.43 -9.25
N LEU A 275 8.37 13.57 -7.96
CA LEU A 275 9.58 12.94 -7.40
C LEU A 275 9.30 11.52 -6.90
N PHE A 276 8.14 11.33 -6.28
CA PHE A 276 7.70 10.07 -5.71
C PHE A 276 6.27 9.79 -6.17
N GLN A 277 5.99 8.54 -6.49
CA GLN A 277 4.64 8.03 -6.67
C GLN A 277 4.36 7.02 -5.55
N ILE A 278 3.40 7.33 -4.69
CA ILE A 278 3.05 6.49 -3.54
C ILE A 278 1.86 5.61 -3.94
N HIS A 279 2.09 4.30 -4.08
CA HIS A 279 1.02 3.38 -4.42
C HIS A 279 0.12 3.13 -3.22
N PRO A 280 -1.19 2.82 -3.42
CA PRO A 280 -2.11 2.53 -2.34
C PRO A 280 -1.58 1.48 -1.36
N GLY A 281 -1.64 1.79 -0.06
CA GLY A 281 -1.12 0.95 1.03
C GLY A 281 0.40 1.03 1.27
N ALA A 282 1.12 1.80 0.46
CA ALA A 282 2.52 2.09 0.71
C ALA A 282 2.68 3.21 1.74
N THR A 283 3.75 3.16 2.54
CA THR A 283 4.05 4.20 3.52
C THR A 283 5.44 4.73 3.29
N ILE A 284 5.57 6.05 3.16
CA ILE A 284 6.86 6.76 3.14
C ILE A 284 6.91 7.80 4.27
N ASN A 285 8.06 7.91 4.94
CA ASN A 285 8.36 8.98 5.89
C ASN A 285 9.62 9.72 5.47
N PHE A 286 9.70 11.00 5.80
CA PHE A 286 10.91 11.80 5.64
C PHE A 286 11.42 12.28 7.00
N SER A 287 12.73 12.22 7.21
CA SER A 287 13.37 12.71 8.43
C SER A 287 14.65 13.45 8.10
N ASN A 288 14.83 14.66 8.63
CA ASN A 288 16.06 15.44 8.44
C ASN A 288 16.50 15.59 6.97
N VAL A 289 15.55 15.66 6.05
CA VAL A 289 15.76 15.84 4.61
C VAL A 289 14.73 16.81 4.09
N THR A 290 15.13 17.63 3.12
CA THR A 290 14.21 18.50 2.39
C THR A 290 13.98 17.92 1.00
N VAL A 291 12.73 17.61 0.68
CA VAL A 291 12.32 17.22 -0.67
C VAL A 291 11.90 18.48 -1.41
N ILE A 292 12.45 18.70 -2.59
CA ILE A 292 12.25 19.86 -3.45
C ILE A 292 11.62 19.36 -4.76
N GLY A 293 10.29 19.44 -4.84
CA GLY A 293 9.50 19.21 -6.05
C GLY A 293 9.78 20.21 -7.18
N ASN A 294 9.59 19.80 -8.43
CA ASN A 294 9.58 20.68 -9.61
C ASN A 294 8.25 21.53 -9.62
N PRO A 295 8.02 22.53 -10.52
CA PRO A 295 7.15 23.70 -10.32
C PRO A 295 5.62 23.47 -10.41
N SER A 296 5.11 22.25 -10.24
CA SER A 296 3.68 21.94 -10.35
C SER A 296 3.11 21.35 -9.05
N SER A 297 1.96 21.88 -8.64
CA SER A 297 1.10 21.38 -7.57
C SER A 297 0.82 19.88 -7.63
N LEU A 298 0.94 19.16 -6.52
CA LEU A 298 0.56 17.76 -6.34
C LEU A 298 -0.93 17.61 -6.01
N THR A 299 -1.50 16.44 -6.34
CA THR A 299 -2.79 15.99 -5.82
C THR A 299 -2.60 14.62 -5.19
N LEU A 300 -2.65 14.57 -3.86
CA LEU A 300 -2.45 13.38 -3.05
C LEU A 300 -3.79 12.90 -2.47
N THR A 301 -4.01 11.59 -2.47
CA THR A 301 -5.21 10.98 -1.90
C THR A 301 -4.81 9.75 -1.10
N GLY A 302 -5.11 9.75 0.20
CA GLY A 302 -4.93 8.62 1.10
C GLY A 302 -6.07 7.62 1.00
N THR A 303 -6.13 6.74 1.97
CA THR A 303 -6.93 5.51 1.99
C THR A 303 -8.01 5.59 3.08
N SER A 304 -8.52 4.44 3.53
CA SER A 304 -9.37 4.36 4.72
C SER A 304 -8.61 3.94 5.98
N GLY A 305 -7.27 3.90 5.92
CA GLY A 305 -6.37 3.59 7.03
C GLY A 305 -5.60 4.82 7.49
N ASN A 306 -4.68 4.66 8.43
CA ASN A 306 -3.87 5.79 8.92
C ASN A 306 -2.72 6.09 7.95
N ASP A 307 -2.78 7.25 7.30
CA ASP A 307 -1.88 7.66 6.23
C ASP A 307 -0.92 8.78 6.63
N PHE A 308 0.21 8.88 5.92
CA PHE A 308 1.19 9.97 6.05
C PHE A 308 1.40 10.61 4.67
N LEU A 309 0.92 11.85 4.47
CA LEU A 309 0.94 12.56 3.18
C LEU A 309 1.83 13.82 3.25
N VAL A 310 2.64 14.07 2.21
CA VAL A 310 3.55 15.23 2.13
C VAL A 310 3.48 15.87 0.75
N GLY A 311 2.99 17.12 0.66
CA GLY A 311 2.82 17.89 -0.59
C GLY A 311 4.13 18.38 -1.20
N GLY A 312 4.99 19.03 -0.41
CA GLY A 312 6.32 19.44 -0.85
C GLY A 312 6.43 20.95 -1.15
N VAL A 313 6.48 21.35 -2.42
CA VAL A 313 6.58 22.77 -2.80
C VAL A 313 5.54 23.09 -3.88
N ASN A 314 5.09 24.35 -3.93
CA ASN A 314 3.92 24.84 -4.68
C ASN A 314 2.58 24.50 -3.97
N ASN A 315 1.45 24.69 -4.65
CA ASN A 315 0.13 24.67 -4.05
C ASN A 315 -0.51 23.28 -4.16
N ASP A 316 -0.32 22.42 -3.18
CA ASP A 316 -0.71 21.01 -3.25
C ASP A 316 -2.17 20.79 -2.82
N LEU A 317 -2.76 19.66 -3.21
CA LEU A 317 -4.10 19.22 -2.80
C LEU A 317 -3.99 17.86 -2.10
N LEU A 318 -4.19 17.82 -0.78
CA LEU A 318 -4.04 16.63 0.06
C LEU A 318 -5.42 16.18 0.56
N THR A 319 -5.86 15.01 0.11
CA THR A 319 -7.06 14.31 0.62
C THR A 319 -6.60 13.17 1.51
N SER A 320 -6.87 13.23 2.81
CA SER A 320 -6.40 12.23 3.77
C SER A 320 -7.16 10.90 3.64
N GLY A 321 -8.48 10.97 3.45
CA GLY A 321 -9.34 9.79 3.44
C GLY A 321 -9.82 9.49 4.86
N GLY A 322 -10.23 8.25 5.13
CA GLY A 322 -10.65 7.88 6.49
C GLY A 322 -9.46 7.34 7.26
N GLY A 323 -9.38 7.57 8.58
CA GLY A 323 -8.24 7.08 9.34
C GLY A 323 -7.85 8.06 10.41
N LYS A 324 -6.64 7.89 10.96
CA LYS A 324 -5.95 8.94 11.70
C LYS A 324 -4.70 9.31 10.91
N ASP A 325 -4.77 10.42 10.20
CA ASP A 325 -3.77 10.74 9.20
C ASP A 325 -2.80 11.82 9.67
N THR A 326 -1.63 11.89 9.05
CA THR A 326 -0.64 12.95 9.27
C THR A 326 -0.28 13.60 7.95
N LEU A 327 -0.51 14.90 7.83
CA LEU A 327 -0.42 15.66 6.59
C LEU A 327 0.60 16.79 6.71
N THR A 328 1.47 16.93 5.72
CA THR A 328 2.42 18.03 5.59
C THR A 328 2.18 18.71 4.24
N GLY A 329 1.83 19.99 4.24
CA GLY A 329 1.63 20.74 2.99
C GLY A 329 2.96 21.04 2.32
N GLY A 330 3.88 21.63 3.08
CA GLY A 330 5.17 22.09 2.61
C GLY A 330 5.17 23.59 2.29
N LEU A 331 5.91 24.01 1.25
CA LEU A 331 6.00 25.41 0.85
C LEU A 331 4.98 25.73 -0.24
N GLY A 332 3.97 26.52 0.06
CA GLY A 332 3.02 27.01 -0.94
C GLY A 332 1.72 27.42 -0.29
N SER A 333 0.66 27.46 -1.08
CA SER A 333 -0.71 27.60 -0.61
C SER A 333 -1.44 26.27 -0.81
N ASP A 334 -1.35 25.41 0.19
CA ASP A 334 -1.83 24.03 0.09
C ASP A 334 -3.31 23.90 0.45
N LYS A 335 -3.95 22.84 -0.02
CA LYS A 335 -5.36 22.53 0.24
C LYS A 335 -5.48 21.17 0.92
N PHE A 336 -5.92 21.18 2.17
CA PHE A 336 -6.25 19.97 2.93
C PHE A 336 -7.74 19.69 2.81
N VAL A 337 -8.11 18.54 2.24
CA VAL A 337 -9.49 18.23 1.84
C VAL A 337 -10.25 17.57 2.98
N TYR A 338 -11.30 18.24 3.43
CA TYR A 338 -12.28 17.76 4.43
C TYR A 338 -13.70 17.97 3.90
N GLN A 339 -13.99 17.37 2.74
CA GLN A 339 -15.33 17.42 2.13
C GLN A 339 -16.30 16.44 2.80
N ASN A 340 -15.78 15.32 3.29
CA ASN A 340 -16.47 14.44 4.21
C ASN A 340 -15.91 14.65 5.62
N LEU A 341 -16.71 15.16 6.55
CA LEU A 341 -16.22 15.51 7.89
C LEU A 341 -15.93 14.29 8.76
N THR A 342 -16.53 13.14 8.45
CA THR A 342 -16.30 11.90 9.19
C THR A 342 -14.92 11.29 8.94
N ASP A 343 -14.19 11.82 7.97
CA ASP A 343 -12.82 11.42 7.66
C ASP A 343 -11.88 11.69 8.86
N SER A 344 -12.18 12.71 9.69
CA SER A 344 -11.35 13.11 10.83
C SER A 344 -12.18 13.43 12.07
N LEU A 345 -12.78 12.41 12.70
CA LEU A 345 -13.57 12.54 13.93
C LEU A 345 -12.70 12.66 15.18
N LEU A 346 -13.28 13.13 16.31
CA LEU A 346 -12.56 13.28 17.58
C LEU A 346 -11.81 12.00 18.04
N ALA A 347 -12.36 10.81 17.76
CA ALA A 347 -11.72 9.55 18.14
C ALA A 347 -10.41 9.29 17.37
N ASN A 348 -10.35 9.75 16.11
CA ASN A 348 -9.27 9.49 15.15
C ASN A 348 -8.97 10.77 14.35
N PHE A 349 -8.69 11.88 15.04
CA PHE A 349 -8.45 13.15 14.37
C PHE A 349 -7.11 13.14 13.62
N ASP A 350 -7.10 13.74 12.45
CA ASP A 350 -5.91 13.98 11.65
C ASP A 350 -4.99 15.02 12.28
N VAL A 351 -3.73 14.98 11.85
CA VAL A 351 -2.68 15.92 12.26
C VAL A 351 -2.10 16.60 11.02
N ILE A 352 -2.25 17.91 10.91
CA ILE A 352 -1.50 18.72 9.94
C ILE A 352 -0.25 19.26 10.64
N THR A 353 0.91 19.17 10.00
CA THR A 353 2.21 19.41 10.64
C THR A 353 2.80 20.80 10.46
N ASP A 354 2.31 21.57 9.48
CA ASP A 354 2.95 22.81 9.05
C ASP A 354 1.96 23.87 8.50
N PHE A 355 0.69 23.81 8.89
CA PHE A 355 -0.36 24.69 8.34
C PHE A 355 0.03 26.18 8.42
N ASN A 356 0.09 26.84 7.27
CA ASN A 356 0.45 28.24 7.11
C ASN A 356 -0.79 29.13 6.93
N ALA A 357 -1.21 29.83 7.99
CA ALA A 357 -2.31 30.79 7.94
C ALA A 357 -1.87 32.24 7.65
N THR A 358 -0.72 32.46 6.99
CA THR A 358 -0.20 33.81 6.64
C THR A 358 -0.58 34.25 5.21
N THR A 359 0.24 35.05 4.51
CA THR A 359 -0.08 35.53 3.15
C THR A 359 0.30 34.47 2.11
N GLY A 360 -0.64 34.05 1.26
CA GLY A 360 -0.48 32.83 0.45
C GLY A 360 -0.74 31.58 1.29
N ASN A 361 -1.80 31.63 2.11
CA ASN A 361 -2.11 30.63 3.13
C ASN A 361 -2.57 29.29 2.56
N ASP A 362 -2.37 28.28 3.40
CA ASP A 362 -3.04 27.01 3.30
C ASP A 362 -4.54 27.16 3.59
N LEU A 363 -5.30 26.26 2.98
CA LEU A 363 -6.74 26.23 2.99
C LEU A 363 -7.24 24.84 3.39
N PHE A 364 -8.26 24.81 4.23
CA PHE A 364 -9.15 23.66 4.35
C PHE A 364 -10.14 23.72 3.19
N LEU A 365 -10.12 22.71 2.31
CA LEU A 365 -11.11 22.54 1.25
C LEU A 365 -12.30 21.74 1.79
N VAL A 366 -13.44 22.39 1.94
CA VAL A 366 -14.66 21.83 2.55
C VAL A 366 -15.83 21.80 1.56
N SER A 367 -16.80 20.93 1.81
CA SER A 367 -17.97 20.78 0.92
C SER A 367 -18.97 21.94 0.99
N THR A 368 -19.00 22.67 2.11
CA THR A 368 -19.91 23.80 2.33
C THR A 368 -19.15 25.00 2.89
N ALA A 369 -19.42 26.20 2.37
CA ALA A 369 -18.77 27.43 2.82
C ALA A 369 -19.02 27.68 4.31
N ARG A 370 -17.98 28.13 5.03
CA ARG A 370 -18.07 28.38 6.47
C ARG A 370 -18.82 29.69 6.74
N ALA A 371 -19.85 29.65 7.57
CA ALA A 371 -20.70 30.80 7.90
C ALA A 371 -20.10 31.70 9.00
N GLY A 372 -19.13 31.17 9.77
CA GLY A 372 -18.46 31.87 10.84
C GLY A 372 -17.18 31.15 11.26
N PHE A 373 -16.24 31.91 11.84
CA PHE A 373 -15.06 31.36 12.50
C PHE A 373 -14.97 31.91 13.92
N VAL A 374 -14.76 31.04 14.90
CA VAL A 374 -14.65 31.43 16.32
C VAL A 374 -13.39 30.84 16.95
N ASN A 375 -12.69 31.61 17.78
CA ASN A 375 -11.66 31.08 18.66
C ASN A 375 -12.22 30.99 20.07
N VAL A 376 -12.33 29.77 20.61
CA VAL A 376 -12.96 29.51 21.93
C VAL A 376 -11.94 29.27 23.05
N GLY A 377 -10.65 29.43 22.74
CA GLY A 377 -9.55 29.27 23.69
C GLY A 377 -9.33 27.82 24.13
N ALA A 378 -8.82 27.63 25.35
CA ALA A 378 -8.47 26.32 25.86
C ALA A 378 -9.69 25.51 26.31
N VAL A 379 -9.75 24.22 25.92
CA VAL A 379 -10.64 23.22 26.51
C VAL A 379 -9.97 22.56 27.71
N ASN A 380 -10.75 22.12 28.70
CA ASN A 380 -10.21 21.50 29.91
C ASN A 380 -9.79 20.03 29.70
N THR A 381 -10.50 19.34 28.81
CA THR A 381 -10.29 17.94 28.44
C THR A 381 -10.45 17.79 26.93
N LEU A 382 -9.65 16.90 26.33
CA LEU A 382 -9.79 16.53 24.92
C LEU A 382 -10.73 15.33 24.80
N ASP A 383 -11.99 15.55 25.17
CA ASP A 383 -13.10 14.62 25.03
C ASP A 383 -14.36 15.40 24.62
N THR A 384 -15.43 14.68 24.30
CA THR A 384 -16.69 15.28 23.82
C THR A 384 -17.20 16.35 24.79
N ALA A 385 -17.24 16.05 26.09
CA ALA A 385 -17.75 16.97 27.11
C ALA A 385 -16.90 18.25 27.23
N GLY A 386 -15.57 18.12 27.18
CA GLY A 386 -14.64 19.25 27.26
C GLY A 386 -14.75 20.20 26.07
N ILE A 387 -14.96 19.64 24.88
CA ILE A 387 -15.14 20.42 23.64
C ILE A 387 -16.53 21.05 23.58
N GLU A 388 -17.60 20.31 23.88
CA GLU A 388 -18.99 20.83 23.90
C GLU A 388 -19.16 22.00 24.89
N ALA A 389 -18.45 21.98 26.02
CA ALA A 389 -18.47 23.06 27.00
C ALA A 389 -17.99 24.42 26.41
N LYS A 390 -17.23 24.39 25.30
CA LYS A 390 -16.76 25.58 24.57
C LYS A 390 -17.52 25.78 23.25
N LEU A 391 -17.70 24.72 22.48
CA LEU A 391 -18.39 24.71 21.20
C LEU A 391 -19.90 24.43 21.38
N THR A 392 -20.55 25.28 22.16
CA THR A 392 -22.01 25.21 22.38
C THR A 392 -22.78 25.62 21.12
N ALA A 393 -24.05 25.26 21.00
CA ALA A 393 -24.91 25.70 19.88
C ALA A 393 -25.00 27.23 19.70
N ALA A 394 -24.76 28.01 20.76
CA ALA A 394 -24.72 29.47 20.69
C ALA A 394 -23.38 30.01 20.14
N ALA A 395 -22.27 29.31 20.40
CA ALA A 395 -20.92 29.73 20.03
C ALA A 395 -20.45 29.14 18.70
N PHE A 396 -20.85 27.89 18.40
CA PHE A 396 -20.48 27.12 17.22
C PHE A 396 -21.73 26.88 16.37
N GLY A 397 -22.13 27.90 15.62
CA GLY A 397 -23.33 27.86 14.79
C GLY A 397 -23.22 26.88 13.61
N SER A 398 -24.35 26.60 12.96
CA SER A 398 -24.39 25.78 11.74
C SER A 398 -23.38 26.28 10.70
N ASN A 399 -22.57 25.36 10.17
CA ASN A 399 -21.50 25.63 9.20
C ASN A 399 -20.37 26.54 9.74
N PHE A 400 -20.19 26.65 11.05
CA PHE A 400 -19.03 27.36 11.58
C PHE A 400 -17.76 26.49 11.46
N ALA A 401 -16.62 27.16 11.54
CA ALA A 401 -15.36 26.56 11.94
C ALA A 401 -14.91 27.18 13.26
N ALA A 402 -14.13 26.46 14.05
CA ALA A 402 -13.63 26.96 15.31
C ALA A 402 -12.19 26.55 15.55
N GLN A 403 -11.47 27.39 16.30
CA GLN A 403 -10.17 27.05 16.88
C GLN A 403 -10.32 26.89 18.39
N PHE A 404 -9.69 25.84 18.94
CA PHE A 404 -9.48 25.68 20.37
C PHE A 404 -8.08 25.11 20.65
N SER A 405 -7.67 25.10 21.92
CA SER A 405 -6.42 24.48 22.34
C SER A 405 -6.60 23.49 23.48
N PHE A 406 -5.71 22.48 23.54
CA PHE A 406 -5.59 21.57 24.68
C PHE A 406 -4.11 21.36 24.99
N GLY A 407 -3.67 21.81 26.17
CA GLY A 407 -2.25 21.93 26.48
C GLY A 407 -1.55 22.86 25.48
N GLN A 408 -0.48 22.37 24.85
CA GLN A 408 0.29 23.12 23.84
C GLN A 408 -0.23 22.92 22.40
N LYS A 409 -1.26 22.10 22.21
CA LYS A 409 -1.78 21.72 20.89
C LYS A 409 -2.90 22.65 20.47
N THR A 410 -2.96 22.94 19.17
CA THR A 410 -4.03 23.73 18.55
C THR A 410 -4.88 22.81 17.69
N PHE A 411 -6.20 23.00 17.75
CA PHE A 411 -7.16 22.20 17.00
C PHE A 411 -8.11 23.10 16.21
N VAL A 412 -8.54 22.59 15.07
CA VAL A 412 -9.62 23.14 14.24
C VAL A 412 -10.81 22.19 14.30
N ALA A 413 -12.00 22.73 14.57
CA ALA A 413 -13.26 22.02 14.46
C ALA A 413 -14.07 22.54 13.26
N ILE A 414 -14.63 21.65 12.46
CA ILE A 414 -15.45 21.99 11.28
C ILE A 414 -16.85 21.41 11.47
N ASN A 415 -17.87 22.28 11.49
CA ASN A 415 -19.24 21.90 11.82
C ASN A 415 -20.01 21.25 10.66
N ASP A 416 -20.80 20.23 10.98
CA ASP A 416 -21.66 19.42 10.09
C ASP A 416 -22.96 20.09 9.61
N ALA A 417 -23.05 21.42 9.72
CA ALA A 417 -24.25 22.23 9.52
C ALA A 417 -25.31 22.14 10.63
N THR A 418 -25.06 21.46 11.74
CA THR A 418 -25.90 21.47 12.94
C THR A 418 -25.22 22.24 14.05
N ALA A 419 -25.85 23.30 14.58
CA ALA A 419 -25.23 24.12 15.63
C ALA A 419 -24.86 23.30 16.90
N GLY A 420 -23.65 23.54 17.40
CA GLY A 420 -23.04 22.82 18.53
C GLY A 420 -22.08 21.73 18.08
N PHE A 421 -21.16 21.32 18.95
CA PHE A 421 -20.23 20.24 18.63
C PHE A 421 -20.91 18.87 18.66
N ASN A 422 -20.62 18.02 17.68
CA ASN A 422 -21.05 16.64 17.58
C ASN A 422 -19.87 15.73 17.20
N ALA A 423 -19.37 14.95 18.15
CA ALA A 423 -18.19 14.09 17.96
C ALA A 423 -18.35 12.98 16.89
N ALA A 424 -19.57 12.69 16.42
CA ALA A 424 -19.83 11.70 15.38
C ALA A 424 -19.85 12.27 13.96
N ASN A 425 -19.96 13.59 13.81
CA ASN A 425 -20.17 14.24 12.52
C ASN A 425 -19.24 15.44 12.26
N ASP A 426 -18.81 16.13 13.31
CA ASP A 426 -17.90 17.27 13.18
C ASP A 426 -16.46 16.80 13.07
N ALA A 427 -15.73 17.37 12.12
CA ALA A 427 -14.32 17.09 11.99
C ALA A 427 -13.53 17.81 13.08
N ILE A 428 -12.55 17.13 13.66
CA ILE A 428 -11.50 17.67 14.52
C ILE A 428 -10.17 17.43 13.81
N ILE A 429 -9.34 18.46 13.68
CA ILE A 429 -8.01 18.37 13.09
C ILE A 429 -7.01 19.01 14.05
N GLU A 430 -5.95 18.30 14.41
CA GLU A 430 -4.81 18.90 15.10
C GLU A 430 -3.94 19.65 14.09
N VAL A 431 -3.68 20.92 14.32
CA VAL A 431 -2.72 21.72 13.52
C VAL A 431 -1.48 21.97 14.36
N THR A 432 -0.52 21.06 14.23
CA THR A 432 0.83 21.25 14.77
C THR A 432 1.63 22.16 13.82
N GLY A 433 2.55 22.96 14.35
CA GLY A 433 3.36 23.86 13.51
C GLY A 433 2.61 25.06 12.91
N LEU A 434 1.39 25.36 13.35
CA LEU A 434 0.59 26.50 12.87
C LEU A 434 1.40 27.81 12.85
N THR A 435 1.47 28.44 11.69
CA THR A 435 1.97 29.82 11.55
C THR A 435 0.82 30.76 11.17
N GLY A 436 0.88 32.02 11.59
CA GLY A 436 -0.19 32.99 11.32
C GLY A 436 -1.39 32.87 12.25
N ILE A 437 -2.55 33.39 11.80
CA ILE A 437 -3.80 33.43 12.57
C ILE A 437 -4.90 32.79 11.72
N LEU A 438 -5.54 31.74 12.25
CA LEU A 438 -6.66 31.09 11.60
C LEU A 438 -7.88 32.01 11.54
N GLY A 439 -8.60 31.95 10.42
CA GLY A 439 -9.84 32.68 10.21
C GLY A 439 -10.69 32.08 9.09
N LEU A 440 -11.81 32.75 8.76
CA LEU A 440 -12.69 32.33 7.65
C LEU A 440 -11.96 32.25 6.31
N ASN A 441 -10.91 33.04 6.11
CA ASN A 441 -10.07 33.06 4.92
C ASN A 441 -9.20 31.80 4.74
N ASN A 442 -9.15 30.90 5.74
CA ASN A 442 -8.49 29.61 5.64
C ASN A 442 -9.42 28.49 5.16
N PHE A 443 -10.66 28.80 4.77
CA PHE A 443 -11.62 27.82 4.29
C PHE A 443 -12.06 28.17 2.89
N THR A 444 -12.11 27.16 2.01
CA THR A 444 -12.58 27.31 0.64
C THR A 444 -13.47 26.15 0.26
N THR A 445 -14.28 26.32 -0.78
CA THR A 445 -15.10 25.25 -1.35
C THR A 445 -14.59 24.89 -2.74
N VAL A 446 -15.00 23.72 -3.23
CA VAL A 446 -14.81 23.32 -4.64
C VAL A 446 -15.44 24.30 -5.61
#